data_AF-A0A2G2JU06-F1
#
_entry.id   AF-A0A2G2JU06-F1
#
_cell.length_a   1.000
_cell.length_b   1.000
_cell.length_c   1.000
_cell.angle_alpha   90.00
_cell.angle_beta   90.00
_cell.angle_gamma   90.00
#
_symmetry.space_group_name_H-M   'P 1'
#
loop_
_entity.id
_entity.type
_entity.pdbx_description
1 polymer ?
#
loop_
_entity_poly.entity_id
_entity_poly.type
_entity_poly.pdbx_seq_one_letter_code
_entity_poly.pdbx_strand_id
1 'polypeptide(L)'
;MQTDELNRTENPQAKRELKVEDLIVLFEDAFLASENTRLVAGGGDPEYLPASKNTPYHQVIFAHGFYASALHEISHWCIAGVERRLLPDYGYWYEPDGRSAERQREFEQVEVKPQAIEWILSEACGRRFYISTDNLDGDPVEVEAGRRQFTAAVVVQANKYIESGLPKRAEILKQALLDYYQRHLEFGTHLFVPENI
;
A
#
# COMPACT_ATOMS: atom_id res chain seq x y z
N MET A 1 -28.41 37.57 -27.78
CA MET A 1 -28.74 37.39 -26.36
C MET A 1 -28.41 35.95 -26.01
N GLN A 2 -27.12 35.72 -25.71
CA GLN A 2 -26.58 35.33 -24.38
C GLN A 2 -26.92 33.86 -24.05
N THR A 3 -26.05 32.89 -24.37
CA THR A 3 -24.91 32.38 -23.57
C THR A 3 -25.29 32.05 -22.13
N ASP A 4 -25.55 30.77 -21.86
CA ASP A 4 -25.48 30.16 -20.52
C ASP A 4 -24.49 28.97 -20.58
N GLU A 5 -23.24 29.29 -20.89
CA GLU A 5 -22.09 28.64 -20.25
C GLU A 5 -21.74 29.51 -19.05
N LEU A 6 -21.84 28.98 -17.82
CA LEU A 6 -20.91 29.22 -16.70
C LEU A 6 -21.49 28.71 -15.36
N ASN A 7 -20.58 28.19 -14.53
CA ASN A 7 -20.72 27.78 -13.13
C ASN A 7 -21.45 26.47 -12.80
N ARG A 8 -20.78 25.36 -13.14
CA ARG A 8 -20.56 24.33 -12.10
C ARG A 8 -19.32 24.73 -11.32
N THR A 9 -19.50 25.52 -10.26
CA THR A 9 -18.50 25.61 -9.21
C THR A 9 -18.39 24.23 -8.58
N GLU A 10 -17.35 23.46 -8.94
CA GLU A 10 -16.97 22.30 -8.15
C GLU A 10 -16.76 22.77 -6.72
N ASN A 11 -17.49 22.16 -5.79
CA ASN A 11 -17.33 22.43 -4.37
C ASN A 11 -15.91 22.01 -3.98
N PRO A 12 -15.00 22.93 -3.61
CA PRO A 12 -13.60 22.60 -3.32
C PRO A 12 -13.42 21.70 -2.10
N GLN A 13 -14.50 21.39 -1.38
CA GLN A 13 -14.52 20.59 -0.15
C GLN A 13 -15.21 19.22 -0.28
N ALA A 14 -15.68 18.83 -1.47
CA ALA A 14 -16.22 17.48 -1.64
C ALA A 14 -15.08 16.46 -1.57
N LYS A 15 -15.00 15.70 -0.47
CA LYS A 15 -14.02 14.62 -0.29
C LYS A 15 -14.15 13.66 -1.49
N ARG A 16 -13.05 13.48 -2.24
CA ARG A 16 -13.04 12.56 -3.38
C ARG A 16 -13.36 11.14 -2.90
N GLU A 17 -14.20 10.45 -3.66
CA GLU A 17 -14.45 9.04 -3.47
C GLU A 17 -13.19 8.25 -3.81
N LEU A 18 -12.87 7.22 -3.02
CA LEU A 18 -11.71 6.36 -3.26
C LEU A 18 -12.05 5.32 -4.33
N LYS A 19 -11.40 5.41 -5.48
CA LYS A 19 -11.57 4.45 -6.57
C LYS A 19 -10.26 3.75 -6.85
N VAL A 20 -10.32 2.45 -7.09
CA VAL A 20 -9.12 1.66 -7.36
C VAL A 20 -8.47 2.08 -8.67
N GLU A 21 -9.28 2.55 -9.61
CA GLU A 21 -8.85 3.14 -10.87
C GLU A 21 -7.93 4.34 -10.64
N ASP A 22 -8.14 5.13 -9.58
CA ASP A 22 -7.26 6.25 -9.23
C ASP A 22 -5.85 5.74 -8.88
N LEU A 23 -5.75 4.65 -8.10
CA LEU A 23 -4.45 4.05 -7.75
C LEU A 23 -3.74 3.51 -8.99
N ILE A 24 -4.46 2.89 -9.91
CA ILE A 24 -3.88 2.34 -11.14
C ILE A 24 -3.28 3.48 -11.98
N VAL A 25 -4.05 4.56 -12.21
CA VAL A 25 -3.58 5.70 -13.00
C VAL A 25 -2.40 6.39 -12.31
N LEU A 26 -2.50 6.71 -11.02
CA LEU A 26 -1.44 7.39 -10.27
C LEU A 26 -0.16 6.54 -10.19
N PHE A 27 -0.28 5.22 -10.05
CA PHE A 27 0.87 4.33 -10.05
C PHE A 27 1.53 4.25 -11.43
N GLU A 28 0.75 4.09 -12.51
CA GLU A 28 1.29 4.04 -13.87
C GLU A 28 1.96 5.36 -14.26
N ASP A 29 1.34 6.50 -13.95
CA ASP A 29 1.91 7.82 -14.20
C ASP A 29 3.25 8.01 -13.47
N ALA A 30 3.34 7.49 -12.24
CA ALA A 30 4.55 7.60 -11.43
C ALA A 30 5.67 6.66 -11.87
N PHE A 31 5.36 5.46 -12.37
CA PHE A 31 6.35 4.37 -12.44
C PHE A 31 6.45 3.63 -13.77
N LEU A 32 5.52 3.80 -14.71
CA LEU A 32 5.62 3.11 -16.01
C LEU A 32 6.88 3.54 -16.75
N ALA A 33 7.20 4.83 -16.78
CA ALA A 33 8.35 5.35 -17.50
C ALA A 33 9.70 5.01 -16.84
N SER A 34 9.79 5.08 -15.50
CA SER A 34 11.05 4.92 -14.78
C SER A 34 11.34 3.48 -14.33
N GLU A 35 10.28 2.70 -14.05
CA GLU A 35 10.37 1.36 -13.47
C GLU A 35 9.73 0.29 -14.36
N ASN A 36 9.17 0.65 -15.52
CA ASN A 36 8.49 -0.26 -16.44
C ASN A 36 7.44 -1.15 -15.73
N THR A 37 6.74 -0.61 -14.73
CA THR A 37 5.83 -1.37 -13.87
C THR A 37 4.42 -0.79 -13.94
N ARG A 38 3.42 -1.67 -13.98
CA ARG A 38 2.00 -1.34 -13.92
C ARG A 38 1.32 -1.96 -12.71
N LEU A 39 0.26 -1.33 -12.24
CA LEU A 39 -0.64 -1.87 -11.22
C LEU A 39 -1.84 -2.51 -11.92
N VAL A 40 -2.14 -3.76 -11.60
CA VAL A 40 -3.15 -4.55 -12.30
C VAL A 40 -4.17 -5.12 -11.32
N ALA A 41 -5.46 -4.87 -11.56
CA ALA A 41 -6.53 -5.50 -10.80
C ALA A 41 -6.65 -6.98 -11.18
N GLY A 42 -6.28 -7.86 -10.25
CA GLY A 42 -6.41 -9.31 -10.39
C GLY A 42 -7.78 -9.83 -9.96
N GLY A 43 -8.14 -11.01 -10.47
CA GLY A 43 -9.35 -11.74 -10.09
C GLY A 43 -9.15 -12.83 -9.04
N GLY A 44 -7.90 -13.12 -8.65
CA GLY A 44 -7.52 -14.16 -7.70
C GLY A 44 -6.48 -13.65 -6.72
N ASP A 45 -5.46 -14.47 -6.45
CA ASP A 45 -4.39 -14.13 -5.51
C ASP A 45 -3.54 -12.95 -6.02
N PRO A 46 -2.97 -12.14 -5.09
CA PRO A 46 -2.01 -11.12 -5.47
C PRO A 46 -0.72 -11.78 -5.98
N GLU A 47 -0.05 -11.12 -6.93
CA GLU A 47 1.21 -11.62 -7.48
C GLU A 47 2.04 -10.47 -8.06
N TYR A 48 3.37 -10.56 -7.93
CA TYR A 48 4.29 -9.76 -8.73
C TYR A 48 4.86 -10.57 -9.89
N LEU A 49 4.64 -10.10 -11.11
CA LEU A 49 5.17 -10.72 -12.32
C LEU A 49 6.20 -9.81 -13.01
N PRO A 50 7.44 -10.26 -13.21
CA PRO A 50 8.41 -9.49 -13.98
C PRO A 50 8.04 -9.45 -15.47
N ALA A 51 8.51 -8.40 -16.16
CA ALA A 51 8.38 -8.28 -17.61
C ALA A 51 8.91 -9.54 -18.31
N SER A 52 8.19 -9.97 -19.34
CA SER A 52 8.48 -11.16 -20.13
C SER A 52 8.33 -10.88 -21.62
N LYS A 53 8.57 -11.90 -22.47
CA LYS A 53 8.36 -11.78 -23.93
C LYS A 53 6.89 -11.53 -24.30
N ASN A 54 5.95 -12.00 -23.48
CA ASN A 54 4.52 -11.87 -23.74
C ASN A 54 3.96 -10.56 -23.15
N THR A 55 4.55 -10.10 -22.05
CA THR A 55 4.13 -8.88 -21.34
C THR A 55 5.36 -8.00 -21.11
N PRO A 56 5.60 -6.95 -21.92
CA PRO A 56 6.85 -6.19 -21.92
C PRO A 56 6.99 -5.21 -20.73
N TYR A 57 6.19 -5.37 -19.68
CA TYR A 57 6.21 -4.57 -18.45
C TYR A 57 6.02 -5.47 -17.23
N HIS A 58 6.56 -5.04 -16.08
CA HIS A 58 6.34 -5.67 -14.79
C HIS A 58 4.90 -5.39 -14.32
N GLN A 59 4.34 -6.32 -13.55
CA GLN A 59 2.97 -6.22 -13.05
C GLN A 59 2.98 -6.40 -11.53
N VAL A 60 2.39 -5.44 -10.82
CA VAL A 60 1.97 -5.58 -9.42
C VAL A 60 0.49 -5.91 -9.48
N ILE A 61 0.12 -7.17 -9.25
CA ILE A 61 -1.25 -7.67 -9.35
C ILE A 61 -1.83 -7.73 -7.94
N PHE A 62 -2.95 -7.07 -7.70
CA PHE A 62 -3.64 -7.06 -6.40
C PHE A 62 -4.98 -7.76 -6.48
N ALA A 63 -5.43 -8.32 -5.35
CA ALA A 63 -6.56 -9.22 -5.29
C ALA A 63 -7.92 -8.51 -5.32
N HIS A 64 -8.87 -9.13 -6.03
CA HIS A 64 -10.31 -8.84 -5.99
C HIS A 64 -10.73 -7.39 -6.27
N GLY A 65 -9.86 -6.57 -6.87
CA GLY A 65 -10.15 -5.15 -7.07
C GLY A 65 -10.28 -4.37 -5.75
N PHE A 66 -9.70 -4.83 -4.65
CA PHE A 66 -9.81 -4.17 -3.35
C PHE A 66 -8.74 -3.10 -3.16
N TYR A 67 -9.16 -1.90 -2.74
CA TYR A 67 -8.26 -0.76 -2.52
C TYR A 67 -7.16 -1.03 -1.48
N ALA A 68 -7.49 -1.75 -0.40
CA ALA A 68 -6.50 -2.14 0.61
C ALA A 68 -5.46 -3.11 0.03
N SER A 69 -5.91 -4.11 -0.74
CA SER A 69 -5.01 -5.05 -1.42
C SER A 69 -4.09 -4.30 -2.39
N ALA A 70 -4.59 -3.34 -3.16
CA ALA A 70 -3.75 -2.51 -4.03
C ALA A 70 -2.64 -1.77 -3.26
N LEU A 71 -2.99 -1.11 -2.14
CA LEU A 71 -2.00 -0.41 -1.31
C LEU A 71 -0.99 -1.38 -0.67
N HIS A 72 -1.44 -2.56 -0.25
CA HIS A 72 -0.59 -3.59 0.32
C HIS A 72 0.47 -4.06 -0.69
N GLU A 73 0.05 -4.44 -1.90
CA GLU A 73 0.96 -4.90 -2.96
C GLU A 73 1.93 -3.82 -3.42
N ILE A 74 1.47 -2.58 -3.53
CA ILE A 74 2.34 -1.43 -3.81
C ILE A 74 3.40 -1.28 -2.70
N SER A 75 3.02 -1.50 -1.44
CA SER A 75 3.92 -1.35 -0.30
C SER A 75 5.04 -2.39 -0.33
N HIS A 76 4.70 -3.65 -0.63
CA HIS A 76 5.68 -4.70 -0.91
C HIS A 76 6.60 -4.33 -2.07
N TRP A 77 6.02 -3.89 -3.19
CA TRP A 77 6.77 -3.48 -4.36
C TRP A 77 7.78 -2.37 -4.03
N CYS A 78 7.38 -1.37 -3.25
CA CYS A 78 8.21 -0.25 -2.82
C CYS A 78 9.43 -0.68 -1.98
N ILE A 79 9.31 -1.78 -1.22
CA ILE A 79 10.41 -2.36 -0.43
C ILE A 79 11.32 -3.25 -1.27
N ALA A 80 10.77 -4.03 -2.18
CA ALA A 80 11.53 -5.01 -2.97
C ALA A 80 12.60 -4.33 -3.84
N GLY A 81 13.88 -4.70 -3.67
CA GLY A 81 15.01 -4.17 -4.44
C GLY A 81 15.01 -4.56 -5.92
N VAL A 82 15.89 -3.95 -6.73
CA VAL A 82 15.92 -4.16 -8.19
C VAL A 82 16.09 -5.63 -8.56
N GLU A 83 17.01 -6.34 -7.92
CA GLU A 83 17.24 -7.78 -8.19
C GLU A 83 16.03 -8.63 -7.85
N ARG A 84 15.37 -8.32 -6.73
CA ARG A 84 14.15 -9.01 -6.29
C ARG A 84 13.01 -8.81 -7.28
N ARG A 85 12.89 -7.62 -7.88
CA ARG A 85 11.92 -7.30 -8.93
C ARG A 85 12.15 -8.01 -10.27
N LEU A 86 13.18 -8.85 -10.38
CA LEU A 86 13.38 -9.75 -11.52
C LEU A 86 12.81 -11.16 -11.28
N LEU A 87 12.28 -11.42 -10.08
CA LEU A 87 11.72 -12.71 -9.69
C LEU A 87 10.21 -12.59 -9.47
N PRO A 88 9.42 -13.62 -9.81
CA PRO A 88 8.03 -13.73 -9.36
C PRO A 88 7.93 -13.59 -7.84
N ASP A 89 6.95 -12.82 -7.36
CA ASP A 89 6.73 -12.50 -5.94
C ASP A 89 7.98 -12.09 -5.18
N TYR A 90 8.88 -11.39 -5.87
CA TYR A 90 10.14 -10.92 -5.33
C TYR A 90 11.05 -12.07 -4.83
N GLY A 91 10.75 -13.33 -5.18
CA GLY A 91 11.39 -14.51 -4.63
C GLY A 91 11.16 -14.70 -3.13
N TYR A 92 10.04 -14.19 -2.59
CA TYR A 92 9.56 -14.55 -1.27
C TYR A 92 8.89 -15.92 -1.30
N TRP A 93 8.92 -16.63 -0.17
CA TRP A 93 8.14 -17.86 -0.03
C TRP A 93 6.70 -17.52 0.37
N TYR A 94 5.76 -18.39 0.03
CA TYR A 94 4.40 -18.33 0.55
C TYR A 94 4.23 -19.44 1.59
N GLU A 95 3.73 -19.08 2.77
CA GLU A 95 3.29 -20.04 3.78
C GLU A 95 1.81 -19.78 4.04
N PRO A 96 0.92 -20.76 3.77
CA PRO A 96 -0.52 -20.59 3.91
C PRO A 96 -0.92 -20.39 5.38
N ASP A 97 -2.20 -20.09 5.57
CA ASP A 97 -2.83 -19.95 6.88
C ASP A 97 -2.63 -21.19 7.79
N GLY A 98 -2.76 -20.98 9.11
CA GLY A 98 -2.49 -21.99 10.13
C GLY A 98 -1.03 -22.02 10.58
N ARG A 99 -0.32 -20.89 10.46
CA ARG A 99 1.08 -20.76 10.86
C ARG A 99 1.25 -20.99 12.36
N SER A 100 2.35 -21.65 12.73
CA SER A 100 2.76 -21.76 14.13
C SER A 100 3.07 -20.37 14.70
N ALA A 101 3.01 -20.22 16.02
CA ALA A 101 3.34 -18.94 16.66
C ALA A 101 4.75 -18.44 16.30
N GLU A 102 5.73 -19.34 16.16
CA GLU A 102 7.10 -19.01 15.74
C GLU A 102 7.13 -18.47 14.30
N ARG A 103 6.49 -19.17 13.36
CA ARG A 103 6.39 -18.75 11.94
C ARG A 103 5.63 -17.44 11.79
N GLN A 104 4.58 -17.25 12.59
CA GLN A 104 3.83 -16.00 12.62
C GLN A 104 4.72 -14.82 13.03
N ARG A 105 5.64 -15.00 13.98
CA ARG A 105 6.58 -13.94 14.40
C ARG A 105 7.62 -13.62 13.32
N GLU A 106 8.08 -14.62 12.57
CA GLU A 106 8.97 -14.41 11.41
C GLU A 106 8.25 -13.61 10.31
N PHE A 107 6.98 -13.95 10.05
CA PHE A 107 6.13 -13.20 9.11
C PHE A 107 5.94 -11.75 9.55
N GLU A 108 5.52 -11.53 10.81
CA GLU A 108 5.30 -10.18 11.34
C GLU A 108 6.56 -9.31 11.21
N GLN A 109 7.77 -9.87 11.38
CA GLN A 109 9.02 -9.12 11.21
C GLN A 109 9.23 -8.64 9.76
N VAL A 110 8.88 -9.45 8.76
CA VAL A 110 9.03 -9.04 7.35
C VAL A 110 7.94 -8.04 6.93
N GLU A 111 6.77 -8.11 7.57
CA GLU A 111 5.61 -7.26 7.34
C GLU A 111 5.69 -5.86 7.95
N VAL A 112 6.59 -5.61 8.91
CA VAL A 112 6.67 -4.31 9.60
C VAL A 112 6.84 -3.15 8.61
N LYS A 113 7.70 -3.31 7.60
CA LYS A 113 8.00 -2.24 6.64
C LYS A 113 6.89 -2.08 5.58
N PRO A 114 6.40 -3.15 4.93
CA PRO A 114 5.23 -3.07 4.06
C PRO A 114 4.04 -2.41 4.74
N GLN A 115 3.62 -2.86 5.93
CA GLN A 115 2.44 -2.32 6.59
C GLN A 115 2.63 -0.88 7.10
N ALA A 116 3.85 -0.47 7.45
CA ALA A 116 4.14 0.94 7.74
C ALA A 116 3.97 1.82 6.49
N ILE A 117 4.38 1.36 5.30
CA ILE A 117 4.17 2.08 4.05
C ILE A 117 2.68 2.06 3.68
N GLU A 118 1.99 0.94 3.84
CA GLU A 118 0.57 0.80 3.55
C GLU A 118 -0.26 1.78 4.38
N TRP A 119 0.06 1.92 5.66
CA TRP A 119 -0.58 2.90 6.54
C TRP A 119 -0.34 4.33 6.06
N ILE A 120 0.91 4.68 5.72
CA ILE A 120 1.26 6.01 5.21
C ILE A 120 0.50 6.33 3.91
N LEU A 121 0.45 5.39 2.96
CA LEU A 121 -0.27 5.57 1.70
C LEU A 121 -1.79 5.63 1.94
N SER A 122 -2.32 4.86 2.89
CA SER A 122 -3.73 4.92 3.29
C SER A 122 -4.11 6.31 3.80
N GLU A 123 -3.31 6.89 4.68
CA GLU A 123 -3.52 8.24 5.21
C GLU A 123 -3.39 9.33 4.13
N ALA A 124 -2.48 9.15 3.17
CA ALA A 124 -2.33 10.02 2.01
C ALA A 124 -3.58 10.05 1.12
N CYS A 125 -4.30 8.92 1.03
CA CYS A 125 -5.61 8.85 0.36
C CYS A 125 -6.77 9.32 1.24
N GLY A 126 -6.57 9.41 2.57
CA GLY A 126 -7.65 9.64 3.53
C GLY A 126 -8.50 8.40 3.81
N ARG A 127 -7.91 7.21 3.67
CA ARG A 127 -8.46 5.90 4.03
C ARG A 127 -7.93 5.49 5.42
N ARG A 128 -8.79 4.94 6.28
CA ARG A 128 -8.36 4.30 7.52
C ARG A 128 -7.53 3.05 7.22
N PHE A 129 -6.39 2.89 7.89
CA PHE A 129 -5.60 1.66 7.84
C PHE A 129 -6.07 0.65 8.91
N TYR A 130 -5.83 -0.64 8.65
CA TYR A 130 -6.06 -1.72 9.60
C TYR A 130 -4.90 -2.70 9.53
N ILE A 131 -4.24 -2.95 10.66
CA ILE A 131 -3.18 -3.94 10.72
C ILE A 131 -3.69 -5.36 10.44
N SER A 132 -2.99 -6.07 9.55
CA SER A 132 -3.30 -7.45 9.16
C SER A 132 -2.23 -8.40 9.68
N THR A 133 -2.62 -9.42 10.43
CA THR A 133 -1.73 -10.52 10.82
C THR A 133 -1.76 -11.69 9.83
N ASP A 134 -2.70 -11.67 8.87
CA ASP A 134 -2.85 -12.63 7.78
C ASP A 134 -2.82 -14.12 8.21
N ASN A 135 -3.45 -14.45 9.34
CA ASN A 135 -3.44 -15.81 9.91
C ASN A 135 -4.79 -16.10 10.58
N LEU A 136 -5.82 -16.42 9.81
CA LEU A 136 -7.19 -16.62 10.29
C LEU A 136 -7.35 -17.94 11.04
N ASP A 137 -6.56 -18.96 10.67
CA ASP A 137 -6.59 -20.31 11.25
C ASP A 137 -5.52 -20.52 12.34
N GLY A 138 -4.79 -19.46 12.72
CA GLY A 138 -3.83 -19.48 13.83
C GLY A 138 -4.50 -19.57 15.20
N ASP A 139 -3.73 -19.94 16.24
CA ASP A 139 -4.22 -19.91 17.63
C ASP A 139 -4.61 -18.47 18.01
N PRO A 140 -5.88 -18.19 18.37
CA PRO A 140 -6.34 -16.83 18.61
C PRO A 140 -5.61 -16.09 19.73
N VAL A 141 -5.13 -16.81 20.76
CA VAL A 141 -4.41 -16.21 21.90
C VAL A 141 -3.01 -15.79 21.47
N GLU A 142 -2.33 -16.65 20.73
CA GLU A 142 -0.97 -16.37 20.23
C GLU A 142 -0.96 -15.30 19.13
N VAL A 143 -1.97 -15.29 18.25
CA VAL A 143 -2.17 -14.25 17.24
C VAL A 143 -2.41 -12.90 17.92
N GLU A 144 -3.29 -12.82 18.91
CA GLU A 144 -3.58 -11.55 19.62
C GLU A 144 -2.38 -11.05 20.43
N ALA A 145 -1.64 -11.94 21.10
CA ALA A 145 -0.41 -11.57 21.80
C ALA A 145 0.64 -10.98 20.84
N GLY A 146 0.73 -11.54 19.64
CA GLY A 146 1.60 -11.09 18.56
C GLY A 146 1.23 -9.76 17.96
N ARG A 147 -0.06 -9.64 17.64
CA ARG A 147 -0.66 -8.45 17.02
C ARG A 147 -0.26 -7.18 17.75
N ARG A 148 -0.23 -7.18 19.09
CA ARG A 148 0.19 -6.01 19.89
C ARG A 148 1.64 -5.62 19.67
N GLN A 149 2.57 -6.59 19.67
CA GLN A 149 3.99 -6.33 19.42
C GLN A 149 4.23 -5.89 17.98
N PHE A 150 3.55 -6.55 17.04
CA PHE A 150 3.60 -6.22 15.62
C PHE A 150 3.08 -4.80 15.35
N THR A 151 1.94 -4.44 15.95
CA THR A 151 1.36 -3.09 15.87
C THR A 151 2.33 -2.03 16.39
N ALA A 152 2.93 -2.26 17.57
CA ALA A 152 3.92 -1.33 18.11
C ALA A 152 5.13 -1.17 17.17
N ALA A 153 5.60 -2.26 16.54
CA ALA A 153 6.70 -2.22 15.58
C ALA A 153 6.33 -1.42 14.32
N VAL A 154 5.11 -1.59 13.79
CA VAL A 154 4.61 -0.83 12.63
C VAL A 154 4.50 0.66 12.98
N VAL A 155 3.99 1.03 14.16
CA VAL A 155 3.94 2.43 14.62
C VAL A 155 5.34 3.05 14.68
N VAL A 156 6.31 2.35 15.25
CA VAL A 156 7.70 2.83 15.33
C VAL A 156 8.28 3.00 13.92
N GLN A 157 8.04 2.04 13.02
CA GLN A 157 8.56 2.09 11.66
C GLN A 157 7.89 3.21 10.82
N ALA A 158 6.59 3.44 10.98
CA ALA A 158 5.87 4.52 10.31
C ALA A 158 6.41 5.89 10.74
N ASN A 159 6.55 6.13 12.05
CA ASN A 159 7.15 7.37 12.56
C ASN A 159 8.58 7.58 12.05
N LYS A 160 9.39 6.52 12.04
CA LYS A 160 10.75 6.57 11.45
C LYS A 160 10.72 6.99 9.98
N TYR A 161 9.78 6.49 9.18
CA TYR A 161 9.65 6.91 7.78
C TYR A 161 9.20 8.36 7.63
N ILE A 162 8.31 8.84 8.49
CA ILE A 162 7.88 10.25 8.47
C ILE A 162 9.03 11.19 8.87
N GLU A 163 9.87 10.81 9.83
CA GLU A 163 10.98 11.62 10.32
C GLU A 163 12.21 11.56 9.40
N SER A 164 12.56 10.37 8.93
CA SER A 164 13.82 10.11 8.21
C SER A 164 13.66 9.97 6.70
N GLY A 165 12.42 9.96 6.20
CA GLY A 165 12.08 9.79 4.79
C GLY A 165 11.71 8.35 4.41
N LEU A 166 10.82 8.24 3.43
CA LEU A 166 10.39 6.98 2.82
C LEU A 166 11.39 6.46 1.78
N PRO A 167 11.34 5.16 1.45
CA PRO A 167 11.93 4.67 0.20
C PRO A 167 11.43 5.50 -0.98
N LYS A 168 12.31 5.80 -1.94
CA LYS A 168 12.05 6.79 -3.01
C LYS A 168 10.72 6.57 -3.74
N ARG A 169 10.37 5.32 -4.04
CA ARG A 169 9.11 4.96 -4.73
C ARG A 169 7.89 5.25 -3.87
N ALA A 170 7.92 4.87 -2.59
CA ALA A 170 6.83 5.19 -1.66
C ALA A 170 6.67 6.70 -1.47
N GLU A 171 7.77 7.46 -1.41
CA GLU A 171 7.70 8.92 -1.32
C GLU A 171 7.04 9.55 -2.57
N ILE A 172 7.43 9.11 -3.78
CA ILE A 172 6.83 9.59 -5.03
C ILE A 172 5.31 9.35 -5.02
N LEU A 173 4.88 8.13 -4.72
CA LEU A 173 3.47 7.81 -4.73
C LEU A 173 2.71 8.54 -3.62
N LYS A 174 3.28 8.66 -2.42
CA LYS A 174 2.68 9.44 -1.33
C LYS A 174 2.39 10.87 -1.77
N GLN A 175 3.35 11.55 -2.41
CA GLN A 175 3.13 12.92 -2.90
C GLN A 175 2.02 12.97 -3.96
N ALA A 176 2.02 12.05 -4.92
CA ALA A 176 0.97 11.97 -5.94
C ALA A 176 -0.43 11.76 -5.34
N LEU A 177 -0.54 10.92 -4.30
CA LEU A 177 -1.79 10.70 -3.57
C LEU A 177 -2.22 11.93 -2.78
N LEU A 178 -1.29 12.60 -2.08
CA LEU A 178 -1.60 13.82 -1.33
C LEU A 178 -2.07 14.95 -2.26
N ASP A 179 -1.45 15.10 -3.42
CA ASP A 179 -1.86 16.04 -4.45
C ASP A 179 -3.24 15.68 -5.01
N TYR A 180 -3.45 14.42 -5.40
CA TYR A 180 -4.70 13.99 -6.01
C TYR A 180 -5.90 14.11 -5.05
N TYR A 181 -5.73 13.63 -3.82
CA TYR A 181 -6.79 13.64 -2.80
C TYR A 181 -6.85 14.93 -1.98
N GLN A 182 -5.97 15.90 -2.26
CA GLN A 182 -5.91 17.21 -1.59
C GLN A 182 -5.76 17.06 -0.06
N ARG A 183 -4.84 16.20 0.35
CA ARG A 183 -4.68 15.73 1.75
C ARG A 183 -3.49 16.33 2.50
N HIS A 184 -2.79 17.27 1.90
CA HIS A 184 -1.55 17.86 2.47
C HIS A 184 -1.77 18.52 3.83
N LEU A 185 -2.93 19.14 4.07
CA LEU A 185 -3.20 19.85 5.32
C LEU A 185 -3.58 18.89 6.46
N GLU A 186 -4.16 17.75 6.14
CA GLU A 186 -4.53 16.72 7.12
C GLU A 186 -3.41 15.72 7.38
N PHE A 187 -2.45 15.59 6.47
CA PHE A 187 -1.38 14.61 6.58
C PHE A 187 -0.25 15.09 7.50
N GLY A 188 0.00 14.38 8.61
CA GLY A 188 1.10 14.71 9.52
C GLY A 188 1.38 13.63 10.56
N THR A 189 2.41 13.84 11.38
CA THR A 189 2.89 12.90 12.40
C THR A 189 1.80 12.46 13.40
N HIS A 190 0.85 13.35 13.70
CA HIS A 190 -0.27 13.07 14.60
C HIS A 190 -1.19 11.92 14.14
N LEU A 191 -1.13 11.52 12.87
CA LEU A 191 -1.90 10.38 12.35
C LEU A 191 -1.30 9.04 12.76
N PHE A 192 0.03 8.97 12.96
CA PHE A 192 0.79 7.72 13.12
C PHE A 192 0.98 7.36 14.59
N VAL A 193 -0.14 7.20 15.30
CA VAL A 193 -0.20 6.87 16.74
C VAL A 193 -0.89 5.52 16.97
N PRO A 194 -0.60 4.80 18.07
CA PRO A 194 -1.14 3.46 18.33
C PRO A 194 -2.68 3.34 18.28
N GLU A 195 -3.41 4.43 18.48
CA GLU A 195 -4.87 4.46 18.47
C GLU A 195 -5.48 4.43 17.05
N ASN A 196 -4.67 4.66 16.01
CA ASN A 196 -5.11 4.84 14.63
C ASN A 196 -4.77 3.65 13.70
N ILE A 197 -4.40 2.49 14.25
CA ILE A 197 -3.92 1.30 13.53
C ILE A 197 -4.73 0.02 13.84
#